data_AF-A0A6N3JA54-F1
#
_entry.id   AF-A0A6N3JA54-F1
#
_cell.length_a   1.000
_cell.length_b   1.000
_cell.length_c   1.000
_cell.angle_alpha   90.00
_cell.angle_beta   90.00
_cell.angle_gamma   90.00
#
_symmetry.space_group_name_H-M   'P 1'
#
loop_
_entity.id
_entity.type
_entity.pdbx_description
1 polymer ?
#
loop_
_entity_poly.entity_id
_entity_poly.type
_entity_poly.pdbx_seq_one_letter_code
_entity_poly.pdbx_strand_id
1 'polypeptide(L)'
;MCTCTCLMRLTRMRTKTLCFQGNCAPYMLFKKCVFIISLSIISVSCAPVVRDYYKPIYSEGVTHSNGCGGSGPTDNISIQLSGGVELEVSSSSSAKNERFKSFHFAASIIAPSGTYFQFESDEIVIADNTTNKTWNVKIAELITRAENIPNANSDESTNNGYLSVIPISKITGNTFFGYNTLFGKKYFNSGASISIFSSDIEYKLEDYSVQLPSIIINGKKYIIEPIRFLHVRSIGIDPLNC
;
A
#
# COMPACT_ATOMS: atom_id res chain seq x y z
N MET A 1 32.38 -11.42 2.56
CA MET A 1 31.66 -12.63 2.10
C MET A 1 31.44 -13.53 3.31
N CYS A 2 30.24 -13.53 3.89
CA CYS A 2 29.89 -14.45 4.98
C CYS A 2 28.91 -15.48 4.44
N THR A 3 29.42 -16.66 4.10
CA THR A 3 28.63 -17.86 3.80
C THR A 3 28.26 -18.53 5.12
N CYS A 4 26.99 -18.45 5.51
CA CYS A 4 26.47 -19.20 6.65
C CYS A 4 25.91 -20.53 6.15
N THR A 5 26.76 -21.56 6.15
CA THR A 5 26.40 -22.94 5.78
C THR A 5 25.71 -23.59 6.99
N CYS A 6 24.38 -23.73 6.96
CA CYS A 6 23.66 -24.47 7.99
C CYS A 6 23.75 -25.97 7.70
N LEU A 7 24.64 -26.66 8.41
CA LEU A 7 24.89 -28.09 8.33
C LEU A 7 23.75 -28.85 9.01
N MET A 8 22.83 -29.42 8.22
CA MET A 8 21.76 -30.29 8.73
C MET A 8 22.36 -31.67 9.10
N ARG A 9 22.73 -31.85 10.37
CA ARG A 9 23.24 -33.12 10.90
C ARG A 9 22.06 -34.03 11.25
N LEU A 10 21.69 -34.92 10.34
CA LEU A 10 20.72 -36.01 10.59
C LEU A 10 21.34 -37.04 11.57
N THR A 11 21.16 -36.82 12.87
CA THR A 11 21.41 -37.85 13.88
C THR A 11 20.29 -38.88 13.84
N ARG A 12 20.62 -40.05 13.29
CA ARG A 12 19.83 -41.28 13.28
C ARG A 12 19.50 -41.68 14.73
N MET A 13 18.31 -41.34 15.21
CA MET A 13 17.79 -41.82 16.49
C MET A 13 17.49 -43.33 16.37
N ARG A 14 18.33 -44.15 16.99
CA ARG A 14 18.02 -45.56 17.29
C ARG A 14 16.95 -45.59 18.37
N THR A 15 15.73 -45.96 18.00
CA THR A 15 14.69 -46.39 18.93
C THR A 15 15.16 -47.63 19.68
N LYS A 16 15.55 -47.47 20.94
CA LYS A 16 15.65 -48.58 21.89
C LYS A 16 14.28 -48.75 22.55
N THR A 17 13.62 -49.85 22.24
CA THR A 17 12.40 -50.30 22.92
C THR A 17 12.77 -50.76 24.33
N LEU A 18 12.43 -49.96 25.33
CA LEU A 18 12.48 -50.34 26.74
C LEU A 18 11.09 -50.87 27.11
N CYS A 19 10.96 -52.19 27.25
CA CYS A 19 9.78 -52.79 27.86
C CYS A 19 9.88 -52.63 29.38
N PHE A 20 9.07 -51.74 29.95
CA PHE A 20 8.80 -51.69 31.39
C PHE A 20 7.46 -52.35 31.65
N GLN A 21 7.49 -53.49 32.34
CA GLN A 21 6.32 -54.07 33.01
C GLN A 21 6.05 -53.24 34.28
N GLY A 22 4.87 -52.62 34.34
CA GLY A 22 4.43 -51.90 35.53
C GLY A 22 3.16 -51.11 35.26
N ASN A 23 2.06 -51.55 35.87
CA ASN A 23 0.78 -50.86 35.89
C ASN A 23 0.94 -49.42 36.43
N CYS A 24 0.43 -48.44 35.70
CA CYS A 24 -0.39 -47.33 36.20
C CYS A 24 -0.73 -46.36 35.05
N ALA A 25 -2.02 -46.10 34.85
CA ALA A 25 -2.48 -44.92 34.11
C ALA A 25 -1.87 -43.65 34.74
N PRO A 26 -1.41 -42.66 33.95
CA PRO A 26 -2.32 -41.78 33.22
C PRO A 26 -1.77 -41.37 31.84
N TYR A 27 -2.09 -42.13 30.79
CA TYR A 27 -1.65 -41.81 29.42
C TYR A 27 -2.47 -40.69 28.74
N MET A 28 -3.53 -40.17 29.38
CA MET A 28 -4.43 -39.19 28.77
C MET A 28 -4.03 -37.71 28.99
N LEU A 29 -3.14 -37.39 29.94
CA LEU A 29 -2.72 -35.99 30.16
C LEU A 29 -1.60 -35.54 29.19
N PHE A 30 -0.65 -36.43 28.88
CA PHE A 30 0.51 -36.09 28.06
C PHE A 30 0.17 -35.81 26.58
N LYS A 31 -0.90 -36.45 26.04
CA LYS A 31 -1.35 -36.24 24.67
C LYS A 31 -2.01 -34.87 24.45
N LYS A 32 -2.65 -34.29 25.46
CA LYS A 32 -3.26 -32.96 25.38
C LYS A 32 -2.21 -31.85 25.43
N CYS A 33 -1.17 -31.98 26.26
CA CYS A 33 -0.10 -30.97 26.36
C CYS A 33 0.76 -30.88 25.09
N VAL A 34 1.09 -32.01 24.45
CA VAL A 34 1.87 -31.98 23.20
C VAL A 34 1.09 -31.29 22.08
N PHE A 35 -0.23 -31.51 21.99
CA PHE A 35 -1.08 -30.86 20.98
C PHE A 35 -1.16 -29.34 21.16
N ILE A 36 -1.22 -28.86 22.40
CA ILE A 36 -1.26 -27.42 22.74
C ILE A 36 0.08 -26.74 22.40
N ILE A 37 1.22 -27.39 22.68
CA ILE A 37 2.54 -26.83 22.36
C ILE A 37 2.76 -26.79 20.83
N SER A 38 2.31 -27.82 20.08
CA SER A 38 2.38 -27.80 18.61
C SER A 38 1.47 -26.76 17.96
N LEU A 39 0.30 -26.45 18.55
CA LEU A 39 -0.59 -25.40 18.03
C LEU A 39 -0.03 -23.99 18.29
N SER A 40 0.77 -23.82 19.36
CA SER A 40 1.37 -22.54 19.76
C SER A 40 2.57 -22.13 18.89
N ILE A 41 3.22 -23.08 18.20
CA ILE A 41 4.38 -22.81 17.33
C ILE A 41 3.93 -22.33 15.94
N ILE A 42 2.73 -22.74 15.50
CA ILE A 42 2.17 -22.34 14.20
C ILE A 42 1.60 -20.91 14.23
N SER A 43 1.28 -20.37 15.42
CA SER A 43 0.60 -19.08 15.57
C SER A 43 1.51 -17.85 15.61
N VAL A 44 2.84 -17.99 15.66
CA VAL A 44 3.78 -16.84 15.73
C VAL A 44 5.06 -17.08 14.93
N SER A 45 4.96 -17.74 13.79
CA SER A 45 6.10 -17.84 12.90
C SER A 45 6.25 -16.49 12.19
N CYS A 46 7.25 -15.70 12.58
CA CYS A 46 7.64 -14.50 11.86
C CYS A 46 8.91 -14.78 11.06
N ALA A 47 8.94 -14.40 9.80
CA ALA A 47 10.13 -14.54 8.96
C ALA A 47 10.79 -13.17 8.74
N PRO A 48 12.14 -13.09 8.73
CA PRO A 48 12.81 -11.90 8.27
C PRO A 48 12.55 -11.74 6.76
N VAL A 49 12.02 -10.59 6.38
CA VAL A 49 11.72 -10.24 4.98
C VAL A 49 12.52 -9.00 4.61
N VAL A 50 13.35 -9.11 3.57
CA VAL A 50 14.00 -7.94 2.98
C VAL A 50 12.93 -7.15 2.24
N ARG A 51 12.75 -5.89 2.63
CA ARG A 51 11.81 -4.95 2.01
C ARG A 51 12.58 -3.84 1.31
N ASP A 52 12.09 -3.51 0.13
CA ASP A 52 12.56 -2.43 -0.74
C ASP A 52 11.31 -1.58 -1.02
N TYR A 53 11.30 -0.35 -0.52
CA TYR A 53 10.14 0.53 -0.58
C TYR A 53 10.56 2.00 -0.64
N TYR A 54 9.62 2.87 -0.98
CA TYR A 54 9.80 4.31 -0.93
C TYR A 54 9.11 4.88 0.30
N LYS A 55 9.90 5.49 1.18
CA LYS A 55 9.39 6.19 2.35
C LYS A 55 8.94 7.59 1.94
N PRO A 56 7.65 7.94 2.04
CA PRO A 56 7.17 9.30 1.80
C PRO A 56 7.59 10.25 2.93
N ILE A 57 7.85 11.50 2.56
CA ILE A 57 8.22 12.60 3.46
C ILE A 57 7.43 13.84 3.03
N TYR A 58 6.55 14.29 3.92
CA TYR A 58 5.73 15.50 3.77
C TYR A 58 5.43 16.08 5.15
N SER A 59 5.43 17.41 5.29
CA SER A 59 5.37 18.11 6.57
C SER A 59 4.03 17.92 7.32
N GLU A 60 2.91 17.94 6.59
CA GLU A 60 1.56 17.90 7.14
C GLU A 60 0.86 16.54 6.95
N GLY A 61 1.60 15.51 6.50
CA GLY A 61 1.03 14.21 6.15
C GLY A 61 1.13 13.17 7.27
N VAL A 62 0.20 12.21 7.28
CA VAL A 62 0.20 11.06 8.19
C VAL A 62 0.63 9.82 7.42
N THR A 63 1.78 9.26 7.78
CA THR A 63 2.30 8.05 7.12
C THR A 63 1.69 6.78 7.71
N HIS A 64 1.34 5.81 6.87
CA HIS A 64 0.75 4.54 7.29
C HIS A 64 1.29 3.36 6.46
N SER A 65 1.15 2.15 7.00
CA SER A 65 1.56 0.91 6.35
C SER A 65 0.35 0.14 5.83
N ASN A 66 0.46 -0.41 4.61
CA ASN A 66 -0.58 -1.25 4.01
C ASN A 66 -0.42 -2.75 4.32
N GLY A 67 0.56 -3.13 5.15
CA GLY A 67 0.68 -4.53 5.57
C GLY A 67 -0.42 -4.95 6.55
N CYS A 68 -0.50 -6.25 6.81
CA CYS A 68 -1.56 -6.83 7.65
C CYS A 68 -1.64 -6.16 9.02
N GLY A 69 -2.83 -5.66 9.36
CA GLY A 69 -3.08 -4.96 10.61
C GLY A 69 -2.26 -3.68 10.80
N GLY A 70 -1.77 -3.07 9.70
CA GLY A 70 -0.89 -1.90 9.75
C GLY A 70 0.58 -2.22 10.06
N SER A 71 0.97 -3.50 9.98
CA SER A 71 2.36 -3.92 10.20
C SER A 71 3.19 -3.69 8.94
N GLY A 72 4.40 -3.14 9.09
CA GLY A 72 5.35 -3.01 7.98
C GLY A 72 5.88 -1.59 7.78
N PRO A 73 6.55 -1.33 6.64
CA PRO A 73 7.04 0.00 6.33
C PRO A 73 5.86 0.94 6.09
N THR A 74 6.01 2.18 6.53
CA THR A 74 5.06 3.26 6.24
C THR A 74 5.35 3.78 4.83
N ASP A 75 4.85 3.06 3.83
CA ASP A 75 5.08 3.29 2.39
C ASP A 75 4.01 4.18 1.74
N ASN A 76 3.02 4.62 2.52
CA ASN A 76 1.95 5.52 2.07
C ASN A 76 1.87 6.74 2.99
N ILE A 77 1.33 7.83 2.45
CA ILE A 77 1.07 9.06 3.19
C ILE A 77 -0.31 9.61 2.87
N SER A 78 -1.04 9.98 3.92
CA SER A 78 -2.32 10.67 3.85
C SER A 78 -2.10 12.17 4.07
N ILE A 79 -2.56 12.99 3.14
CA ILE A 79 -2.49 14.46 3.22
C ILE A 79 -3.92 14.98 3.28
N GLN A 80 -4.29 15.59 4.41
CA GLN A 80 -5.60 16.18 4.58
C GLN A 80 -5.67 17.51 3.82
N LEU A 81 -6.66 17.62 2.94
CA LEU A 81 -6.97 18.84 2.21
C LEU A 81 -8.23 19.47 2.82
N SER A 82 -8.81 20.45 2.14
CA SER A 82 -10.02 21.12 2.63
C SER A 82 -11.29 20.29 2.41
N GLY A 83 -12.33 20.61 3.18
CA GLY A 83 -13.68 20.06 2.93
C GLY A 83 -13.78 18.57 3.21
N GLY A 84 -12.86 18.00 4.00
CA GLY A 84 -12.79 16.57 4.28
C GLY A 84 -12.25 15.73 3.13
N VAL A 85 -11.65 16.37 2.11
CA VAL A 85 -10.94 15.68 1.03
C VAL A 85 -9.57 15.24 1.55
N GLU A 86 -9.20 14.01 1.27
CA GLU A 86 -7.92 13.41 1.63
C GLU A 86 -7.20 12.91 0.38
N LEU A 87 -5.89 13.14 0.32
CA LEU A 87 -5.03 12.62 -0.73
C LEU A 87 -4.10 11.57 -0.11
N GLU A 88 -4.30 10.32 -0.49
CA GLU A 88 -3.41 9.21 -0.16
C GLU A 88 -2.41 9.00 -1.31
N VAL A 89 -1.13 8.88 -0.99
CA VAL A 89 -0.07 8.78 -1.99
C VAL A 89 0.87 7.64 -1.65
N SER A 90 1.26 6.89 -2.69
CA SER A 90 2.28 5.86 -2.61
C SER A 90 3.11 5.82 -3.87
N SER A 91 4.32 5.29 -3.76
CA SER A 91 5.16 5.06 -4.94
C SER A 91 5.85 3.73 -4.84
N SER A 92 5.98 3.09 -6.00
CA SER A 92 6.59 1.79 -6.13
C SER A 92 7.52 1.78 -7.33
N SER A 93 8.68 1.13 -7.18
CA SER A 93 9.52 0.76 -8.32
C SER A 93 9.44 -0.75 -8.47
N SER A 94 9.09 -1.21 -9.66
CA SER A 94 9.09 -2.63 -9.98
C SER A 94 10.53 -3.13 -10.12
N ALA A 95 11.14 -3.55 -9.01
CA ALA A 95 12.44 -4.22 -8.99
C ALA A 95 12.28 -5.74 -8.87
N LYS A 96 11.37 -6.35 -9.63
CA LYS A 96 11.37 -7.81 -9.81
C LYS A 96 12.15 -8.14 -11.10
N ASN A 97 13.41 -8.52 -10.91
CA ASN A 97 14.41 -8.97 -11.89
C ASN A 97 15.20 -7.87 -12.63
N GLU A 98 16.32 -7.48 -12.03
CA GLU A 98 17.59 -6.91 -12.58
C GLU A 98 17.58 -5.73 -13.58
N ARG A 99 16.45 -5.26 -14.10
CA ARG A 99 16.37 -4.02 -14.88
C ARG A 99 15.15 -3.22 -14.47
N PHE A 100 15.38 -1.99 -14.02
CA PHE A 100 14.33 -0.99 -13.87
C PHE A 100 13.56 -0.89 -15.19
N LYS A 101 12.25 -1.11 -15.16
CA LYS A 101 11.41 -1.07 -16.37
C LYS A 101 10.69 0.26 -16.56
N SER A 102 10.16 0.81 -15.47
CA SER A 102 9.40 2.04 -15.49
C SER A 102 9.20 2.58 -14.09
N PHE A 103 8.97 3.89 -14.02
CA PHE A 103 8.54 4.58 -12.81
C PHE A 103 7.04 4.40 -12.62
N HIS A 104 6.61 4.11 -11.38
CA HIS A 104 5.21 4.02 -11.01
C HIS A 104 4.91 4.86 -9.77
N PHE A 105 3.88 5.69 -9.88
CA PHE A 105 3.35 6.48 -8.79
C PHE A 105 1.84 6.34 -8.77
N ALA A 106 1.28 6.17 -7.57
CA ALA A 106 -0.16 6.05 -7.38
C ALA A 106 -0.62 7.04 -6.32
N ALA A 107 -1.78 7.62 -6.55
CA ALA A 107 -2.45 8.42 -5.53
C ALA A 107 -3.96 8.19 -5.60
N SER A 108 -4.61 8.32 -4.46
CA SER A 108 -6.04 8.21 -4.31
C SER A 108 -6.57 9.46 -3.63
N ILE A 109 -7.55 10.10 -4.26
CA ILE A 109 -8.30 11.21 -3.69
C ILE A 109 -9.58 10.63 -3.12
N ILE A 110 -9.82 10.87 -1.84
CA ILE A 110 -11.01 10.47 -1.09
C ILE A 110 -11.80 11.75 -0.82
N ALA A 111 -13.05 11.80 -1.25
CA ALA A 111 -13.86 13.02 -1.16
C ALA A 111 -15.28 12.72 -0.64
N PRO A 112 -15.78 13.43 0.37
CA PRO A 112 -17.13 13.20 0.90
C PRO A 112 -18.22 13.72 -0.05
N SER A 113 -19.44 13.23 0.12
CA SER A 113 -20.63 13.77 -0.55
C SER A 113 -20.75 15.29 -0.37
N GLY A 114 -21.10 15.99 -1.46
CA GLY A 114 -21.25 17.44 -1.47
C GLY A 114 -19.94 18.20 -1.76
N THR A 115 -18.83 17.48 -2.01
CA THR A 115 -17.59 18.08 -2.49
C THR A 115 -17.33 17.72 -3.94
N TYR A 116 -16.70 18.62 -4.69
CA TYR A 116 -16.16 18.31 -6.00
C TYR A 116 -14.70 18.75 -6.09
N PHE A 117 -13.93 18.01 -6.89
CA PHE A 117 -12.53 18.30 -7.16
C PHE A 117 -12.18 18.10 -8.63
N GLN A 118 -11.11 18.75 -9.07
CA GLN A 118 -10.47 18.54 -10.37
C GLN A 118 -9.00 18.94 -10.27
N PHE A 119 -8.14 18.35 -11.08
CA PHE A 119 -6.77 18.86 -11.22
C PHE A 119 -6.76 20.12 -12.10
N GLU A 120 -5.82 21.02 -11.81
CA GLU A 120 -5.57 22.22 -12.62
C GLU A 120 -4.89 21.88 -13.96
N SER A 121 -4.14 20.77 -14.01
CA SER A 121 -3.39 20.30 -15.18
C SER A 121 -3.35 18.78 -15.21
N ASP A 122 -3.05 18.20 -16.37
CA ASP A 122 -2.76 16.77 -16.55
C ASP A 122 -1.27 16.43 -16.33
N GLU A 123 -0.44 17.41 -16.01
CA GLU A 123 1.00 17.23 -15.83
C GLU A 123 1.42 17.23 -14.36
N ILE A 124 2.37 16.36 -14.04
CA ILE A 124 3.09 16.30 -12.76
C ILE A 124 4.57 16.56 -13.04
N VAL A 125 5.29 17.09 -12.04
CA VAL A 125 6.75 17.22 -12.11
C VAL A 125 7.39 16.20 -11.18
N ILE A 126 8.32 15.41 -11.71
CA ILE A 126 9.16 14.51 -10.93
C ILE A 126 10.56 15.09 -10.94
N ALA A 127 11.18 15.26 -9.77
CA ALA A 127 12.53 15.78 -9.62
C ALA A 127 13.40 14.76 -8.90
N ASP A 128 14.50 14.32 -9.51
CA ASP A 128 15.55 13.57 -8.83
C ASP A 128 16.36 14.54 -7.96
N ASN A 129 16.27 14.38 -6.64
CA ASN A 129 16.94 15.25 -5.69
C ASN A 129 18.46 15.00 -5.63
N THR A 130 18.94 13.89 -6.22
CA THR A 130 20.36 13.52 -6.27
C THR A 130 21.05 14.16 -7.47
N THR A 131 20.41 14.11 -8.65
CA THR A 131 20.99 14.59 -9.91
C THR A 131 20.46 15.96 -10.36
N ASN A 132 19.42 16.48 -9.70
CA ASN A 132 18.64 17.65 -10.11
C ASN A 132 17.98 17.52 -11.48
N LYS A 133 17.85 16.29 -12.02
CA LYS A 133 17.10 16.05 -13.25
C LYS A 133 15.60 16.13 -12.96
N THR A 134 14.85 16.75 -13.86
CA THR A 134 13.39 16.90 -13.76
C THR A 134 12.70 16.34 -14.99
N TRP A 135 11.54 15.73 -14.78
CA TRP A 135 10.66 15.23 -15.83
C TRP A 135 9.25 15.78 -15.64
N ASN A 136 8.65 16.26 -16.73
CA ASN A 136 7.23 16.56 -16.76
C ASN A 136 6.51 15.34 -17.32
N VAL A 137 5.68 14.71 -16.51
CA VAL A 137 5.00 13.46 -16.84
C VAL A 137 3.49 13.68 -16.81
N LYS A 138 2.77 13.10 -17.76
CA LYS A 138 1.31 13.17 -17.76
C LYS A 138 0.71 12.13 -16.83
N ILE A 139 -0.41 12.49 -16.20
CA ILE A 139 -1.26 11.54 -15.48
C ILE A 139 -1.80 10.54 -16.51
N ALA A 140 -1.36 9.28 -16.39
CA ALA A 140 -1.65 8.25 -17.38
C ALA A 140 -3.12 7.81 -17.31
N GLU A 141 -3.61 7.60 -16.08
CA GLU A 141 -5.00 7.23 -15.84
C GLU A 141 -5.53 7.95 -14.60
N LEU A 142 -6.75 8.46 -14.71
CA LEU A 142 -7.56 8.91 -13.58
C LEU A 142 -8.85 8.09 -13.59
N ILE A 143 -8.99 7.19 -12.62
CA ILE A 143 -10.08 6.23 -12.54
C ILE A 143 -11.02 6.65 -11.41
N THR A 144 -12.31 6.71 -11.72
CA THR A 144 -13.36 7.06 -10.75
C THR A 144 -14.60 6.20 -10.95
N ARG A 145 -15.55 6.24 -10.02
CA ARG A 145 -16.85 5.57 -10.21
C ARG A 145 -17.71 6.37 -11.17
N ALA A 146 -18.57 5.70 -11.95
CA ALA A 146 -19.47 6.38 -12.87
C ALA A 146 -20.38 7.42 -12.17
N GLU A 147 -20.85 7.11 -10.97
CA GLU A 147 -21.67 7.99 -10.12
C GLU A 147 -20.96 9.28 -9.69
N ASN A 148 -19.63 9.33 -9.76
CA ASN A 148 -18.86 10.51 -9.37
C ASN A 148 -18.77 11.54 -10.51
N ILE A 149 -19.22 11.20 -11.72
CA ILE A 149 -19.19 12.08 -12.89
C ILE A 149 -20.61 12.58 -13.19
N PRO A 150 -20.86 13.91 -13.16
CA PRO A 150 -22.15 14.45 -13.53
C PRO A 150 -22.48 14.12 -14.99
N ASN A 151 -23.64 13.51 -15.24
CA ASN A 151 -24.12 13.12 -16.56
C ASN A 151 -23.30 12.04 -17.29
N ALA A 152 -22.56 11.18 -16.57
CA ALA A 152 -22.00 9.99 -17.20
C ALA A 152 -23.16 9.09 -17.69
N ASN A 153 -23.20 8.83 -19.00
CA ASN A 153 -24.12 7.84 -19.56
C ASN A 153 -23.78 6.48 -18.94
N SER A 154 -24.78 5.79 -18.39
CA SER A 154 -24.63 4.47 -17.77
C SER A 154 -23.97 3.43 -18.67
N ASP A 155 -24.06 3.65 -19.99
CA ASP A 155 -23.60 2.74 -21.03
C ASP A 155 -22.08 2.78 -21.27
N GLU A 156 -21.37 3.80 -20.76
CA GLU A 156 -19.89 3.85 -20.82
C GLU A 156 -19.23 3.16 -19.62
N SER A 157 -20.00 2.70 -18.63
CA SER A 157 -19.45 2.00 -17.48
C SER A 157 -18.85 0.65 -17.89
N THR A 158 -17.56 0.46 -17.60
CA THR A 158 -16.96 -0.88 -17.69
C THR A 158 -17.70 -1.82 -16.74
N ASN A 159 -17.68 -3.14 -16.99
CA ASN A 159 -18.36 -4.17 -16.18
C ASN A 159 -18.14 -4.08 -14.65
N ASN A 160 -17.15 -3.29 -14.20
CA ASN A 160 -16.79 -3.11 -12.80
C ASN A 160 -17.29 -1.78 -12.18
N GLY A 161 -18.03 -0.94 -12.91
CA GLY A 161 -18.59 0.34 -12.40
C GLY A 161 -17.61 1.50 -12.31
N TYR A 162 -16.41 1.36 -12.89
CA TYR A 162 -15.37 2.39 -12.93
C TYR A 162 -15.18 2.93 -14.36
N LEU A 163 -14.79 4.21 -14.44
CA LEU A 163 -14.52 4.95 -15.66
C LEU A 163 -13.12 5.56 -15.58
N SER A 164 -12.39 5.51 -16.69
CA SER A 164 -11.22 6.36 -16.90
C SER A 164 -11.69 7.72 -17.43
N VAL A 165 -11.23 8.80 -16.82
CA VAL A 165 -11.59 10.17 -17.18
C VAL A 165 -10.33 11.01 -17.37
N ILE A 166 -10.43 12.11 -18.12
CA ILE A 166 -9.31 13.03 -18.25
C ILE A 166 -9.01 13.71 -16.90
N PRO A 167 -7.72 13.99 -16.57
CA PRO A 167 -7.33 14.55 -15.26
C PRO A 167 -8.04 15.84 -14.83
N ILE A 168 -8.35 16.70 -15.81
CA ILE A 168 -9.00 18.00 -15.60
C ILE A 168 -10.53 17.91 -15.45
N SER A 169 -11.10 16.70 -15.52
CA SER A 169 -12.53 16.47 -15.30
C SER A 169 -12.95 16.80 -13.88
N LYS A 170 -14.13 17.41 -13.75
CA LYS A 170 -14.79 17.63 -12.46
C LYS A 170 -15.36 16.32 -11.93
N ILE A 171 -14.87 15.89 -10.77
CA ILE A 171 -15.30 14.68 -10.05
C ILE A 171 -16.00 15.08 -8.76
N THR A 172 -17.15 14.46 -8.48
CA THR A 172 -17.92 14.66 -7.25
C THR A 172 -17.62 13.53 -6.27
N GLY A 173 -17.28 13.88 -5.04
CA GLY A 173 -17.14 12.90 -3.96
C GLY A 173 -18.48 12.31 -3.56
N ASN A 174 -18.47 11.03 -3.15
CA ASN A 174 -19.68 10.34 -2.70
C ASN A 174 -19.41 9.55 -1.42
N THR A 175 -20.34 9.61 -0.48
CA THR A 175 -20.28 8.88 0.79
C THR A 175 -21.24 7.70 0.75
N PHE A 176 -20.69 6.50 0.80
CA PHE A 176 -21.43 5.25 0.79
C PHE A 176 -21.59 4.70 2.19
N PHE A 177 -22.75 4.12 2.47
CA PHE A 177 -22.91 3.26 3.64
C PHE A 177 -22.14 1.96 3.41
N GLY A 178 -21.28 1.62 4.36
CA GLY A 178 -20.49 0.40 4.34
C GLY A 178 -21.18 -0.75 5.05
N TYR A 179 -21.11 -0.72 6.38
CA TYR A 179 -21.68 -1.76 7.24
C TYR A 179 -21.94 -1.21 8.64
N ASN A 180 -22.74 -1.95 9.41
CA ASN A 180 -22.93 -1.69 10.83
C ASN A 180 -21.78 -2.33 11.62
N THR A 181 -21.26 -1.58 12.60
CA THR A 181 -20.35 -2.07 13.63
C THR A 181 -21.05 -2.05 14.98
N LEU A 182 -20.45 -2.69 15.98
CA LEU A 182 -20.89 -2.59 17.38
C LEU A 182 -20.87 -1.13 17.90
N PHE A 183 -20.14 -0.23 17.23
CA PHE A 183 -20.02 1.19 17.58
C PHE A 183 -20.80 2.12 16.65
N GLY A 184 -21.67 1.57 15.79
CA GLY A 184 -22.52 2.34 14.87
C GLY A 184 -22.21 2.09 13.40
N LYS A 185 -22.78 2.95 12.54
CA LYS A 185 -22.66 2.84 11.08
C LYS A 185 -21.29 3.31 10.61
N LYS A 186 -20.65 2.53 9.75
CA LYS A 186 -19.42 2.93 9.06
C LYS A 186 -19.73 3.37 7.64
N TYR A 187 -19.18 4.53 7.27
CA TYR A 187 -19.31 5.12 5.95
C TYR A 187 -17.95 5.17 5.26
N PHE A 188 -17.96 5.17 3.93
CA PHE A 188 -16.77 5.25 3.09
C PHE A 188 -16.96 6.34 2.06
N ASN A 189 -15.95 7.18 1.91
CA ASN A 189 -15.93 8.21 0.88
C ASN A 189 -15.27 7.63 -0.38
N SER A 190 -15.81 7.93 -1.55
CA SER A 190 -15.17 7.67 -2.84
C SER A 190 -14.65 8.97 -3.42
N GLY A 191 -13.60 8.89 -4.22
CA GLY A 191 -13.19 9.98 -5.09
C GLY A 191 -12.62 9.39 -6.35
N ALA A 192 -11.31 9.43 -6.52
CA ALA A 192 -10.66 8.88 -7.70
C ALA A 192 -9.26 8.38 -7.40
N SER A 193 -8.74 7.50 -8.25
CA SER A 193 -7.37 7.02 -8.18
C SER A 193 -6.62 7.46 -9.43
N ILE A 194 -5.42 8.01 -9.24
CA ILE A 194 -4.47 8.30 -10.30
C ILE A 194 -3.35 7.28 -10.31
N SER A 195 -2.97 6.88 -11.51
CA SER A 195 -1.75 6.15 -11.76
C SER A 195 -0.90 6.93 -12.76
N ILE A 196 0.40 6.97 -12.48
CA ILE A 196 1.40 7.51 -13.40
C ILE A 196 2.38 6.42 -13.73
N PHE A 197 2.58 6.24 -15.03
CA PHE A 197 3.54 5.32 -15.60
C PHE A 197 4.41 6.09 -16.58
N SER A 198 5.74 6.11 -16.36
CA SER A 198 6.67 6.76 -17.27
C SER A 198 7.89 5.88 -17.57
N SER A 199 8.21 5.80 -18.86
CA SER A 199 9.45 5.23 -19.39
C SER A 199 10.55 6.27 -19.57
N ASP A 200 10.26 7.57 -19.43
CA ASP A 200 11.23 8.66 -19.63
C ASP A 200 12.20 8.80 -18.44
N ILE A 201 11.78 8.26 -17.29
CA ILE A 201 12.66 8.03 -16.15
C ILE A 201 13.37 6.71 -16.43
N GLU A 202 14.65 6.78 -16.79
CA GLU A 202 15.40 5.63 -17.31
C GLU A 202 16.03 4.76 -16.22
N TYR A 203 15.99 5.21 -14.96
CA TYR A 203 16.68 4.56 -13.84
C TYR A 203 15.87 4.64 -12.55
N LYS A 204 16.22 3.74 -11.61
CA LYS A 204 15.63 3.74 -10.27
C LYS A 204 16.04 5.02 -9.54
N LEU A 205 15.05 5.80 -9.13
CA LEU A 205 15.26 6.99 -8.31
C LEU A 205 15.52 6.55 -6.86
N GLU A 206 16.58 7.05 -6.24
CA GLU A 206 16.91 6.78 -4.83
C GLU A 206 16.32 7.84 -3.90
N ASP A 207 16.24 9.09 -4.37
CA ASP A 207 15.68 10.23 -3.64
C ASP A 207 15.07 11.19 -4.65
N TYR A 208 13.74 11.35 -4.63
CA TYR A 208 13.04 12.19 -5.59
C TYR A 208 11.84 12.88 -4.96
N SER A 209 11.34 13.89 -5.63
CA SER A 209 10.15 14.64 -5.24
C SER A 209 9.11 14.57 -6.35
N VAL A 210 7.85 14.42 -5.97
CA VAL A 210 6.71 14.48 -6.89
C VAL A 210 5.90 15.72 -6.56
N GLN A 211 5.82 16.63 -7.52
CA GLN A 211 4.95 17.79 -7.47
C GLN A 211 3.68 17.48 -8.27
N LEU A 212 2.58 17.27 -7.56
CA LEU A 212 1.27 17.13 -8.17
C LEU A 212 0.76 18.50 -8.65
N PRO A 213 -0.08 18.53 -9.71
CA PRO A 213 -0.78 19.74 -10.08
C PRO A 213 -1.72 20.16 -8.95
N SER A 214 -1.99 21.47 -8.87
CA SER A 214 -2.93 21.99 -7.88
C SER A 214 -4.29 21.31 -8.02
N ILE A 215 -4.95 21.07 -6.89
CA ILE A 215 -6.32 20.52 -6.87
C ILE A 215 -7.28 21.67 -6.61
N ILE A 216 -8.30 21.81 -7.46
CA ILE A 216 -9.38 22.76 -7.27
C ILE A 216 -10.51 22.04 -6.54
N ILE A 217 -10.74 22.36 -5.27
CA ILE A 217 -11.79 21.76 -4.44
C ILE A 217 -12.87 22.81 -4.18
N ASN A 218 -14.11 22.52 -4.57
CA ASN A 218 -15.24 23.44 -4.45
C ASN A 218 -14.95 24.84 -5.03
N GLY A 219 -14.16 24.91 -6.10
CA GLY A 219 -13.78 26.17 -6.76
C GLY A 219 -12.59 26.90 -6.13
N LYS A 220 -12.05 26.42 -5.00
CA LYS A 220 -10.84 26.96 -4.38
C LYS A 220 -9.61 26.12 -4.76
N LYS A 221 -8.54 26.79 -5.18
CA LYS A 221 -7.26 26.17 -5.54
C LYS A 221 -6.46 25.78 -4.30
N TYR A 222 -5.95 24.55 -4.29
CA TYR A 222 -5.06 24.00 -3.28
C TYR A 222 -3.74 23.58 -3.92
N ILE A 223 -2.66 24.21 -3.48
CA ILE A 223 -1.31 23.89 -3.90
C ILE A 223 -0.77 22.86 -2.91
N ILE A 224 -0.36 21.71 -3.43
CA ILE A 224 0.29 20.65 -2.65
C ILE A 224 1.79 20.89 -2.77
N GLU A 225 2.54 20.88 -1.67
CA GLU A 225 4.00 20.98 -1.75
C GLU A 225 4.60 19.72 -2.39
N PRO A 226 5.86 19.74 -2.87
CA PRO A 226 6.48 18.52 -3.38
C PRO A 226 6.52 17.41 -2.32
N ILE A 227 6.03 16.22 -2.68
CA ILE A 227 6.09 15.04 -1.82
C ILE A 227 7.40 14.31 -2.10
N ARG A 228 8.29 14.25 -1.11
CA ARG A 228 9.59 13.59 -1.26
C ARG A 228 9.47 12.10 -0.95
N PHE A 229 10.17 11.27 -1.70
CA PHE A 229 10.25 9.83 -1.54
C PHE A 229 11.72 9.42 -1.46
N LEU A 230 12.06 8.73 -0.37
CA LEU A 230 13.38 8.16 -0.17
C LEU A 230 13.31 6.65 -0.32
N HIS A 231 14.13 6.08 -1.20
CA HIS A 231 14.28 4.65 -1.32
C HIS A 231 14.93 4.08 -0.05
N VAL A 232 14.30 3.07 0.54
CA VAL A 232 14.77 2.41 1.75
C VAL A 232 14.79 0.90 1.52
N ARG A 233 15.95 0.31 1.79
CA ARG A 233 16.11 -1.14 1.91
C ARG A 233 16.27 -1.52 3.37
N SER A 234 15.36 -2.31 3.90
CA SER A 234 15.36 -2.73 5.31
C SER A 234 15.03 -4.21 5.46
N ILE A 235 15.44 -4.81 6.57
CA ILE A 235 15.01 -6.16 6.96
C ILE A 235 13.90 -5.99 7.98
N GLY A 236 12.67 -6.30 7.57
CA GLY A 236 11.50 -6.30 8.44
C GLY A 236 11.18 -7.71 8.94
N ILE A 237 10.22 -7.78 9.85
CA ILE A 237 9.66 -9.04 10.36
C ILE A 237 8.19 -9.04 9.97
N ASP A 238 7.76 -10.01 9.16
CA ASP A 238 6.34 -10.20 8.83
C ASP A 238 5.79 -11.46 9.50
N PRO A 239 4.53 -11.42 9.98
CA PRO A 239 3.83 -12.64 10.35
C PRO A 239 3.66 -13.52 9.10
N LEU A 240 3.95 -14.82 9.22
CA LEU A 240 3.87 -15.76 8.09
C LEU A 240 2.45 -16.04 7.59
N ASN A 241 1.43 -15.58 8.33
CA ASN A 241 0.02 -15.74 7.97
C ASN A 241 -0.58 -14.37 7.63
N CYS A 242 -0.22 -13.93 6.43
CA CYS A 242 -0.87 -12.96 5.57
C CYS A 242 -1.00 -13.67 4.20
#